data_AF-A0A0D1KVH9-F1
#
_entry.id   AF-A0A0D1KVH9-F1
#
_cell.length_a   1.000
_cell.length_b   1.000
_cell.length_c   1.000
_cell.angle_alpha   90.00
_cell.angle_beta   90.00
_cell.angle_gamma   90.00
#
_symmetry.space_group_name_H-M   'P 1'
#
loop_
_entity.id
_entity.type
_entity.pdbx_description
1 polymer ?
#
loop_
_entity_poly.entity_id
_entity_poly.type
_entity_poly.pdbx_seq_one_letter_code
_entity_poly.pdbx_strand_id
1 'polypeptide(L)'
;MRKQLGKGANGIVYLAEASDGHVALKVSDDSLSITSEVNVLKSFSKAQSVTMGPSFFDTDDAYIPGTNTKVSFYAMEYIKGPLLLKYVSDKGAEWIPVLMIQLLSSLSVLHQQGWIFGDLKPDNLIVTGPPARIRCIDVGGTTKEGRAIKEYTEFYDRGYWGYGTRKAEPSYDLFAVAMIMINSVHKKEFKKTSQPKEQLRSLIEGNPLLQKYKKVLFSALNGDYQSADEMKKDMLDAGQKAAQRKQPIKASPQPATRQRQQKPRQGKITKTRYTPKQKPAKSGGLFETTLIVISVLALYFAYIIFFLI
;
A
#
# COMPACT_ATOMS: atom_id res chain seq x y z
N MET A 1 -4.24 25.56 19.91
CA MET A 1 -4.82 24.67 18.88
C MET A 1 -5.19 25.50 17.65
N ARG A 2 -4.97 25.00 16.43
CA ARG A 2 -5.22 25.73 15.17
C ARG A 2 -6.55 25.34 14.52
N LYS A 3 -6.80 24.04 14.31
CA LYS A 3 -8.06 23.52 13.73
C LYS A 3 -8.35 22.09 14.19
N GLN A 4 -9.63 21.69 14.19
CA GLN A 4 -10.01 20.29 14.36
C GLN A 4 -9.66 19.49 13.08
N LEU A 5 -9.05 18.32 13.26
CA LEU A 5 -8.73 17.37 12.19
C LEU A 5 -9.75 16.23 12.12
N GLY A 6 -10.27 15.79 13.27
CA GLY A 6 -11.26 14.73 13.36
C GLY A 6 -11.86 14.63 14.75
N LYS A 7 -13.03 13.99 14.86
CA LYS A 7 -13.71 13.68 16.11
C LYS A 7 -14.25 12.26 16.01
N GLY A 8 -13.88 11.41 16.96
CA GLY A 8 -14.32 10.02 17.04
C GLY A 8 -14.77 9.66 18.45
N ALA A 9 -15.03 8.37 18.67
CA ALA A 9 -15.40 7.85 20.00
C ALA A 9 -14.28 8.04 21.03
N ASN A 10 -13.02 7.95 20.60
CA ASN A 10 -11.84 8.02 21.49
C ASN A 10 -11.30 9.45 21.66
N GLY A 11 -12.10 10.46 21.34
CA GLY A 11 -11.75 11.87 21.53
C GLY A 11 -11.65 12.66 20.23
N ILE A 12 -11.04 13.84 20.35
CA ILE A 12 -10.95 14.85 19.29
C ILE A 12 -9.49 15.08 18.94
N VAL A 13 -9.17 15.06 17.65
CA VAL A 13 -7.83 15.33 17.13
C VAL A 13 -7.79 16.74 16.57
N TYR A 14 -6.80 17.52 17.01
CA TYR A 14 -6.55 18.88 16.56
C TYR A 14 -5.19 18.98 15.88
N LEU A 15 -5.10 19.86 14.88
CA LEU A 15 -3.83 20.42 14.46
C LEU A 15 -3.42 21.47 15.49
N ALA A 16 -2.26 21.29 16.10
CA ALA A 16 -1.67 22.23 17.03
C ALA A 16 -0.32 22.72 16.51
N GLU A 17 0.08 23.87 17.02
CA GLU A 17 1.38 24.48 16.76
C GLU A 17 2.27 24.20 17.97
N ALA A 18 3.49 23.76 17.70
CA ALA A 18 4.55 23.54 18.66
C ALA A 18 5.74 24.44 18.30
N SER A 19 6.71 24.57 19.20
CA SER A 19 7.94 25.35 18.93
C SER A 19 8.62 24.95 17.62
N ASP A 20 8.59 23.65 17.30
CA ASP A 20 9.28 23.06 16.15
C ASP A 20 8.33 22.77 14.96
N GLY A 21 7.15 23.39 14.93
CA GLY A 21 6.22 23.31 13.80
C GLY A 21 4.81 22.85 14.18
N HIS A 22 4.33 21.79 13.53
CA HIS A 22 2.94 21.33 13.68
C HIS A 22 2.87 19.90 14.22
N VAL A 23 1.93 19.68 15.14
CA VAL A 23 1.64 18.37 15.72
C VAL A 23 0.15 18.04 15.61
N ALA A 24 -0.17 16.75 15.60
CA ALA A 24 -1.53 16.29 15.83
C ALA A 24 -1.70 16.04 17.34
N LEU A 25 -2.71 16.65 17.93
CA LEU A 25 -2.98 16.61 19.36
C LEU A 25 -4.33 15.90 19.58
N LYS A 26 -4.31 14.69 20.13
CA LYS A 26 -5.54 13.96 20.48
C LYS A 26 -5.89 14.21 21.94
N VAL A 27 -7.14 14.60 22.18
CA VAL A 27 -7.66 14.99 23.50
C VAL A 27 -8.91 14.17 23.80
N SER A 28 -8.97 13.59 25.00
CA SER A 28 -10.11 12.80 25.47
C SER A 28 -10.32 12.98 26.98
N ASP A 29 -11.54 12.84 27.46
CA ASP A 29 -11.87 12.70 28.88
C ASP A 29 -11.63 11.26 29.39
N ASP A 30 -11.52 10.28 28.49
CA ASP A 30 -11.11 8.92 28.82
C ASP A 30 -9.56 8.77 28.84
N SER A 31 -9.01 8.97 30.04
CA SER A 31 -7.57 8.80 30.32
C SER A 31 -7.03 7.39 30.06
N LEU A 32 -7.87 6.35 30.19
CA LEU A 32 -7.44 4.96 29.95
C LEU A 32 -7.27 4.70 28.45
N SER A 33 -8.17 5.22 27.63
CA SER A 33 -8.06 5.17 26.17
C SER A 33 -6.78 5.88 25.69
N ILE A 34 -6.52 7.09 26.19
CA ILE A 34 -5.28 7.85 25.89
C ILE A 34 -4.03 7.04 26.26
N THR A 35 -3.99 6.48 27.46
CA THR A 35 -2.85 5.68 27.91
C THR A 35 -2.64 4.44 27.04
N SER A 36 -3.72 3.79 26.60
CA SER A 36 -3.65 2.63 25.70
C SER A 36 -3.07 3.01 24.34
N GLU A 37 -3.56 4.08 23.71
CA GLU A 37 -3.07 4.57 22.42
C GLU A 37 -1.59 5.00 22.50
N VAL A 38 -1.17 5.68 23.57
CA VAL A 38 0.24 6.04 23.80
C VAL A 38 1.14 4.81 23.87
N ASN A 39 0.71 3.74 24.52
CA ASN A 39 1.48 2.50 24.58
C ASN A 39 1.65 1.84 23.21
N VAL A 40 0.63 1.94 22.35
CA VAL A 40 0.69 1.49 20.96
C VAL A 40 1.69 2.33 20.15
N LEU A 41 1.62 3.66 20.24
CA LEU A 41 2.57 4.56 19.56
C LEU A 41 4.02 4.36 20.00
N LYS A 42 4.23 4.15 21.31
CA LYS A 42 5.56 3.80 21.85
C LYS A 42 6.03 2.43 21.36
N SER A 43 5.13 1.47 21.15
CA SER A 43 5.48 0.17 20.58
C SER A 43 5.91 0.30 19.11
N PHE A 44 5.23 1.13 18.32
CA PHE A 44 5.66 1.44 16.95
C PHE A 44 7.05 2.08 16.90
N SER A 45 7.35 2.97 17.85
CA SER A 45 8.63 3.69 17.88
C SER A 45 9.84 2.78 18.19
N LYS A 46 9.61 1.59 18.74
CA LYS A 46 10.67 0.59 19.05
C LYS A 46 11.04 -0.29 17.85
N ALA A 47 10.25 -0.29 16.79
CA ALA A 47 10.54 -1.11 15.62
C ALA A 47 11.78 -0.55 14.88
N GLN A 48 12.68 -1.45 14.47
CA GLN A 48 13.92 -1.10 13.76
C GLN A 48 13.68 -0.63 12.31
N SER A 49 12.42 -0.60 11.85
CA SER A 49 12.04 -0.16 10.51
C SER A 49 11.06 1.01 10.58
N VAL A 50 11.01 1.80 9.50
CA VAL A 50 10.04 2.91 9.36
C VAL A 50 8.62 2.37 9.53
N THR A 51 7.95 2.76 10.60
CA THR A 51 6.61 2.28 10.92
C THR A 51 5.52 3.10 10.23
N MET A 52 4.34 2.49 10.11
CA MET A 52 3.17 3.14 9.55
C MET A 52 2.59 4.21 10.47
N GLY A 53 2.64 3.99 11.78
CA GLY A 53 2.06 4.89 12.78
C GLY A 53 2.81 6.22 12.88
N PRO A 54 2.18 7.25 13.45
CA PRO A 54 2.81 8.54 13.70
C PRO A 54 3.85 8.42 14.83
N SER A 55 4.91 9.21 14.76
CA SER A 55 5.84 9.33 15.89
C SER A 55 5.13 9.91 17.12
N PHE A 56 5.33 9.29 18.27
CA PHE A 56 4.88 9.83 19.55
C PHE A 56 5.82 10.95 20.00
N PHE A 57 5.27 12.05 20.52
CA PHE A 57 6.05 13.14 21.08
C PHE A 57 5.86 13.27 22.59
N ASP A 58 4.62 13.46 23.05
CA ASP A 58 4.35 13.76 24.45
C ASP A 58 2.94 13.36 24.88
N THR A 59 2.69 13.23 26.19
CA THR A 59 1.37 13.00 26.77
C THR A 59 1.27 13.64 28.15
N ASP A 60 0.12 14.24 28.45
CA ASP A 60 -0.12 14.89 29.74
C ASP A 60 -1.63 14.98 30.04
N ASP A 61 -1.95 15.45 31.24
CA ASP A 61 -3.29 15.81 31.67
C ASP A 61 -3.47 17.34 31.62
N ALA A 62 -4.69 17.78 31.29
CA ALA A 62 -5.07 19.18 31.36
C ALA A 62 -6.42 19.36 32.05
N TYR A 63 -6.63 20.53 32.63
CA TYR A 63 -7.93 20.98 33.09
C TYR A 63 -8.47 22.01 32.11
N ILE A 64 -9.71 21.84 31.65
CA ILE A 64 -10.40 22.80 30.79
C ILE A 64 -11.36 23.61 31.66
N PRO A 65 -11.03 24.88 32.03
CA PRO A 65 -11.85 25.65 32.94
C PRO A 65 -13.26 25.92 32.41
N GLY A 66 -13.39 26.17 31.10
CA GLY A 66 -14.67 26.49 30.47
C GLY A 66 -15.69 25.34 30.50
N THR A 67 -15.25 24.10 30.63
CA THR A 67 -16.14 22.92 30.74
C THR A 67 -16.03 22.23 32.10
N ASN A 68 -15.18 22.74 33.00
CA ASN A 68 -14.90 22.15 34.30
C ASN A 68 -14.53 20.65 34.21
N THR A 69 -13.74 20.29 33.19
CA THR A 69 -13.43 18.89 32.83
C THR A 69 -11.93 18.65 32.86
N LYS A 70 -11.52 17.55 33.49
CA LYS A 70 -10.16 17.01 33.35
C LYS A 70 -10.11 16.18 32.06
N VAL A 71 -9.10 16.43 31.24
CA VAL A 71 -8.84 15.68 30.01
C VAL A 71 -7.41 15.15 30.03
N SER A 72 -7.17 14.06 29.33
CA SER A 72 -5.84 13.58 28.98
C SER A 72 -5.61 13.82 27.50
N PHE A 73 -4.36 14.07 27.12
CA PHE A 73 -4.01 14.28 25.73
C PHE A 73 -2.65 13.67 25.39
N TYR A 74 -2.42 13.48 24.10
CA TYR A 74 -1.08 13.19 23.57
C TYR A 74 -0.83 13.92 22.27
N ALA A 75 0.45 14.28 22.05
CA ALA A 75 0.96 14.89 20.84
C ALA A 75 1.72 13.84 20.00
N MET A 76 1.46 13.86 18.69
CA MET A 76 2.08 12.97 17.72
C MET A 76 2.39 13.68 16.40
N GLU A 77 3.16 13.02 15.53
CA GLU A 77 3.48 13.48 14.18
C GLU A 77 2.22 13.89 13.42
N TYR A 78 2.21 15.12 12.90
CA TYR A 78 1.17 15.53 11.97
C TYR A 78 1.48 15.03 10.55
N ILE A 79 0.86 13.91 10.18
CA ILE A 79 1.02 13.30 8.86
C ILE A 79 0.15 14.02 7.83
N LYS A 80 0.79 14.57 6.80
CA LYS A 80 0.13 15.28 5.69
C LYS A 80 0.12 14.42 4.43
N GLY A 81 -1.05 14.28 3.80
CA GLY A 81 -1.20 13.64 2.50
C GLY A 81 -2.67 13.37 2.18
N PRO A 82 -2.99 12.97 0.93
CA PRO A 82 -4.32 12.48 0.59
C PRO A 82 -4.64 11.17 1.32
N LEU A 83 -5.91 10.98 1.66
CA LEU A 83 -6.46 9.69 2.08
C LEU A 83 -6.21 8.62 1.01
N LEU A 84 -6.12 7.36 1.42
CA LEU A 84 -5.88 6.21 0.55
C LEU A 84 -6.78 6.22 -0.69
N LEU A 85 -8.10 6.34 -0.51
CA LEU A 85 -9.07 6.29 -1.61
C LEU A 85 -8.89 7.44 -2.60
N LYS A 86 -8.59 8.65 -2.09
CA LYS A 86 -8.28 9.81 -2.93
C LYS A 86 -6.98 9.58 -3.71
N TYR A 87 -5.93 9.12 -3.04
CA TYR A 87 -4.64 8.88 -3.68
C TYR A 87 -4.76 7.89 -4.84
N VAL A 88 -5.43 6.74 -4.63
CA VAL A 88 -5.60 5.73 -5.70
C VAL A 88 -6.61 6.15 -6.77
N SER A 89 -7.49 7.11 -6.47
CA SER A 89 -8.34 7.74 -7.48
C SER A 89 -7.53 8.69 -8.37
N ASP A 90 -6.64 9.48 -7.77
CA ASP A 90 -5.83 10.49 -8.47
C ASP A 90 -4.64 9.88 -9.22
N LYS A 91 -4.04 8.81 -8.68
CA LYS A 91 -2.79 8.19 -9.21
C LYS A 91 -3.00 6.88 -9.96
N GLY A 92 -4.19 6.30 -9.92
CA GLY A 92 -4.51 5.05 -10.61
C GLY A 92 -4.54 3.82 -9.70
N ALA A 93 -5.32 2.83 -10.14
CA ALA A 93 -5.61 1.61 -9.39
C ALA A 93 -4.40 0.66 -9.26
N GLU A 94 -3.37 0.83 -10.07
CA GLU A 94 -2.10 0.09 -9.98
C GLU A 94 -1.37 0.31 -8.65
N TRP A 95 -1.64 1.44 -7.98
CA TRP A 95 -1.09 1.73 -6.65
C TRP A 95 -1.74 0.92 -5.54
N ILE A 96 -2.96 0.41 -5.73
CA ILE A 96 -3.69 -0.35 -4.70
C ILE A 96 -2.86 -1.53 -4.17
N PRO A 97 -2.43 -2.51 -4.99
CA PRO A 97 -1.64 -3.63 -4.48
C PRO A 97 -0.30 -3.20 -3.88
N VAL A 98 0.32 -2.14 -4.40
CA VAL A 98 1.58 -1.60 -3.87
C VAL A 98 1.40 -1.08 -2.45
N LEU A 99 0.34 -0.29 -2.22
CA LEU A 99 0.02 0.26 -0.91
C LEU A 99 -0.46 -0.84 0.07
N MET A 100 -1.19 -1.85 -0.40
CA MET A 100 -1.55 -3.00 0.44
C MET A 100 -0.33 -3.82 0.89
N ILE A 101 0.68 -4.00 0.02
CA ILE A 101 1.94 -4.67 0.39
C ILE A 101 2.71 -3.86 1.46
N GLN A 102 2.73 -2.53 1.34
CA GLN A 102 3.30 -1.67 2.38
C GLN A 102 2.52 -1.79 3.70
N LEU A 103 1.19 -1.82 3.62
CA LEU A 103 0.31 -2.00 4.78
C LEU A 103 0.59 -3.32 5.51
N LEU A 104 0.66 -4.42 4.77
CA LEU A 104 1.00 -5.75 5.32
C LEU A 104 2.39 -5.78 5.98
N SER A 105 3.35 -5.05 5.43
CA SER A 105 4.68 -4.95 6.04
C SER A 105 4.64 -4.29 7.42
N SER A 106 3.84 -3.23 7.57
CA SER A 106 3.68 -2.56 8.86
C SER A 106 2.82 -3.34 9.84
N LEU A 107 1.79 -4.04 9.36
CA LEU A 107 0.99 -4.93 10.19
C LEU A 107 1.83 -6.10 10.73
N SER A 108 2.74 -6.67 9.93
CA SER A 108 3.66 -7.71 10.41
C SER A 108 4.46 -7.23 11.62
N VAL A 109 5.02 -6.02 11.54
CA VAL A 109 5.75 -5.41 12.67
C VAL A 109 4.86 -5.22 13.89
N LEU A 110 3.63 -4.74 13.70
CA LEU A 110 2.67 -4.54 14.80
C LEU A 110 2.29 -5.88 15.47
N HIS A 111 1.98 -6.89 14.67
CA HIS A 111 1.60 -8.23 15.12
C HIS A 111 2.73 -8.90 15.90
N GLN A 112 3.98 -8.76 15.44
CA GLN A 112 5.16 -9.27 16.17
C GLN A 112 5.36 -8.63 17.55
N GLN A 113 4.78 -7.44 17.79
CA GLN A 113 4.78 -6.78 19.10
C GLN A 113 3.56 -7.14 19.96
N GLY A 114 2.72 -8.10 19.54
CA GLY A 114 1.55 -8.58 20.27
C GLY A 114 0.33 -7.64 20.19
N TRP A 115 0.27 -6.81 19.15
CA TRP A 115 -0.82 -5.86 18.92
C TRP A 115 -1.53 -6.17 17.61
N ILE A 116 -2.85 -5.99 17.60
CA ILE A 116 -3.72 -6.13 16.43
C ILE A 116 -4.41 -4.80 16.21
N PHE A 117 -4.41 -4.29 14.98
CA PHE A 117 -4.89 -2.96 14.68
C PHE A 117 -6.39 -2.81 14.98
N GLY A 118 -7.21 -3.79 14.59
CA GLY A 118 -8.63 -3.81 14.92
C GLY A 118 -9.47 -2.93 13.98
N ASP A 119 -9.61 -1.63 14.24
CA ASP A 119 -10.43 -0.73 13.40
C ASP A 119 -9.68 -0.24 12.14
N LEU A 120 -9.14 -1.17 11.37
CA LEU A 120 -8.37 -0.88 10.17
C LEU A 120 -9.30 -0.53 9.01
N LYS A 121 -9.25 0.74 8.56
CA LYS A 121 -10.10 1.27 7.48
C LYS A 121 -9.42 2.38 6.68
N PRO A 122 -9.90 2.71 5.46
CA PRO A 122 -9.29 3.70 4.59
C PRO A 122 -9.23 5.11 5.19
N ASP A 123 -10.18 5.48 6.04
CA ASP A 123 -10.22 6.80 6.70
C ASP A 123 -9.04 7.01 7.65
N ASN A 124 -8.46 5.92 8.17
CA ASN A 124 -7.29 5.95 9.03
C ASN A 124 -5.97 5.86 8.23
N LEU A 125 -6.02 5.88 6.89
CA LEU A 125 -4.87 5.64 6.02
C LEU A 125 -4.61 6.83 5.07
N ILE A 126 -3.41 7.41 5.17
CA ILE A 126 -2.90 8.50 4.32
C ILE A 126 -1.74 7.98 3.47
N VAL A 127 -1.56 8.55 2.28
CA VAL A 127 -0.36 8.32 1.46
C VAL A 127 0.51 9.57 1.43
N THR A 128 1.73 9.48 1.98
CA THR A 128 2.74 10.55 1.96
C THR A 128 3.75 10.35 0.83
N GLY A 129 4.63 11.33 0.60
CA GLY A 129 5.71 11.24 -0.40
C GLY A 129 5.75 12.40 -1.40
N PRO A 130 6.62 12.31 -2.43
CA PRO A 130 7.34 11.11 -2.91
C PRO A 130 8.61 10.73 -2.09
N PRO A 131 8.99 9.43 -2.01
CA PRO A 131 8.29 8.27 -2.59
C PRO A 131 7.00 7.93 -1.84
N ALA A 132 6.02 7.33 -2.54
CA ALA A 132 4.70 7.04 -1.99
C ALA A 132 4.77 6.06 -0.80
N ARG A 133 4.27 6.50 0.36
CA ARG A 133 4.26 5.70 1.60
C ARG A 133 2.88 5.73 2.24
N ILE A 134 2.31 4.55 2.48
CA ILE A 134 1.09 4.46 3.28
C ILE A 134 1.43 4.65 4.76
N ARG A 135 0.66 5.49 5.43
CA ARG A 135 0.81 5.87 6.84
C ARG A 135 -0.55 5.79 7.51
N CYS A 136 -0.56 5.49 8.80
CA CYS A 136 -1.77 5.50 9.61
C CYS A 136 -1.78 6.76 10.47
N ILE A 137 -2.97 7.36 10.63
CA ILE A 137 -3.15 8.60 11.39
C ILE A 137 -3.86 8.41 12.74
N ASP A 138 -4.48 7.26 12.97
CA ASP A 138 -5.18 6.97 14.22
C ASP A 138 -4.95 5.51 14.61
N VAL A 139 -4.50 5.31 15.84
CA VAL A 139 -4.24 3.98 16.41
C VAL A 139 -5.31 3.57 17.43
N GLY A 140 -6.37 4.37 17.56
CA GLY A 140 -7.57 4.01 18.31
C GLY A 140 -8.12 2.64 17.89
N GLY A 141 -8.64 1.89 18.85
CA GLY A 141 -9.10 0.51 18.63
C GLY A 141 -8.01 -0.55 18.58
N THR A 142 -6.72 -0.18 18.54
CA THR A 142 -5.62 -1.16 18.59
C THR A 142 -5.69 -1.97 19.88
N THR A 143 -5.71 -3.28 19.74
CA THR A 143 -6.05 -4.22 20.80
C THR A 143 -4.92 -5.24 20.97
N LYS A 144 -4.57 -5.57 22.22
CA LYS A 144 -3.60 -6.65 22.51
C LYS A 144 -4.11 -7.98 21.96
N GLU A 145 -3.21 -8.74 21.35
CA GLU A 145 -3.51 -10.06 20.82
C GLU A 145 -4.19 -10.96 21.86
N GLY A 146 -5.16 -11.75 21.40
CA GLY A 146 -5.99 -12.64 22.21
C GLY A 146 -7.22 -11.98 22.85
N ARG A 147 -7.29 -10.64 22.93
CA ARG A 147 -8.46 -9.94 23.49
C ARG A 147 -9.60 -9.81 22.48
N ALA A 148 -10.76 -9.34 22.93
CA ALA A 148 -11.88 -9.02 22.05
C ALA A 148 -11.73 -7.61 21.47
N ILE A 149 -11.90 -7.47 20.16
CA ILE A 149 -11.97 -6.20 19.45
C ILE A 149 -13.35 -5.59 19.71
N LYS A 150 -13.36 -4.35 20.21
CA LYS A 150 -14.57 -3.62 20.59
C LYS A 150 -14.91 -2.48 19.63
N GLU A 151 -13.90 -1.91 19.00
CA GLU A 151 -14.02 -0.86 18.00
C GLU A 151 -13.83 -1.46 16.62
N TYR A 152 -14.83 -1.30 15.76
CA TYR A 152 -14.81 -1.82 14.40
C TYR A 152 -15.81 -1.06 13.54
N THR A 153 -15.50 -1.02 12.24
CA THR A 153 -16.38 -0.46 11.22
C THR A 153 -16.97 -1.61 10.40
N GLU A 154 -18.31 -1.70 10.33
CA GLU A 154 -19.03 -2.87 9.79
C GLU A 154 -18.48 -3.37 8.44
N PHE A 155 -18.18 -2.46 7.51
CA PHE A 155 -17.69 -2.84 6.19
C PHE A 155 -16.34 -3.59 6.22
N TYR A 156 -15.47 -3.30 7.19
CA TYR A 156 -14.14 -3.90 7.32
C TYR A 156 -14.09 -5.00 8.40
N ASP A 157 -15.20 -5.23 9.10
CA ASP A 157 -15.29 -6.18 10.22
C ASP A 157 -15.59 -7.61 9.77
N ARG A 158 -14.69 -8.54 10.14
CA ARG A 158 -14.86 -9.99 9.89
C ARG A 158 -16.16 -10.56 10.48
N GLY A 159 -16.56 -10.06 11.65
CA GLY A 159 -17.77 -10.51 12.34
C GLY A 159 -19.05 -10.12 11.59
N TYR A 160 -19.13 -8.88 11.12
CA TYR A 160 -20.25 -8.36 10.33
C TYR A 160 -20.50 -9.22 9.09
N TRP A 161 -19.45 -9.58 8.36
CA TRP A 161 -19.56 -10.41 7.16
C TRP A 161 -19.80 -11.91 7.42
N GLY A 162 -19.78 -12.36 8.68
CA GLY A 162 -20.00 -13.76 9.04
C GLY A 162 -18.82 -14.67 8.66
N TYR A 163 -17.59 -14.13 8.66
CA TYR A 163 -16.37 -14.87 8.34
C TYR A 163 -15.54 -15.27 9.56
N GLY A 164 -15.98 -14.92 10.78
CA GLY A 164 -15.30 -15.32 12.00
C GLY A 164 -15.66 -14.46 13.20
N THR A 165 -14.86 -14.61 14.25
CA THR A 165 -15.04 -13.88 15.52
C THR A 165 -14.33 -12.52 15.48
N ARG A 166 -14.59 -11.69 16.50
CA ARG A 166 -13.85 -10.44 16.78
C ARG A 166 -12.73 -10.65 17.80
N LYS A 167 -12.04 -11.79 17.71
CA LYS A 167 -10.81 -12.00 18.46
C LYS A 167 -9.68 -11.20 17.80
N ALA A 168 -8.92 -10.48 18.62
CA ALA A 168 -7.70 -9.82 18.21
C ALA A 168 -6.65 -10.88 17.89
N GLU A 169 -6.50 -11.18 16.61
CA GLU A 169 -5.47 -12.05 16.06
C GLU A 169 -5.12 -11.56 14.64
N PRO A 170 -3.94 -11.89 14.09
CA PRO A 170 -3.47 -11.34 12.81
C PRO A 170 -4.50 -11.43 11.68
N SER A 171 -5.19 -12.57 11.57
CA SER A 171 -6.19 -12.80 10.52
C SER A 171 -7.41 -11.88 10.58
N TYR A 172 -7.66 -11.19 11.69
CA TYR A 172 -8.67 -10.14 11.76
C TYR A 172 -8.27 -8.92 10.91
N ASP A 173 -7.03 -8.44 11.07
CA ASP A 173 -6.52 -7.33 10.26
C ASP A 173 -6.36 -7.72 8.79
N LEU A 174 -5.98 -8.98 8.50
CA LEU A 174 -5.84 -9.46 7.12
C LEU A 174 -7.19 -9.50 6.38
N PHE A 175 -8.27 -9.85 7.10
CA PHE A 175 -9.62 -9.70 6.57
C PHE A 175 -9.91 -8.23 6.21
N ALA A 176 -9.59 -7.29 7.11
CA ALA A 176 -9.78 -5.86 6.87
C ALA A 176 -8.95 -5.37 5.68
N VAL A 177 -7.71 -5.82 5.51
CA VAL A 177 -6.87 -5.50 4.32
C VAL A 177 -7.54 -5.94 3.02
N ALA A 178 -8.14 -7.14 2.98
CA ALA A 178 -8.89 -7.59 1.81
C ALA A 178 -10.10 -6.68 1.52
N MET A 179 -10.85 -6.30 2.56
CA MET A 179 -11.99 -5.38 2.43
C MET A 179 -11.56 -3.96 1.99
N ILE A 180 -10.43 -3.46 2.48
CA ILE A 180 -9.83 -2.19 2.04
C ILE A 180 -9.46 -2.24 0.55
N MET A 181 -8.88 -3.36 0.10
CA MET A 181 -8.54 -3.55 -1.31
C MET A 181 -9.82 -3.57 -2.19
N ILE A 182 -10.87 -4.25 -1.74
CA ILE A 182 -12.19 -4.25 -2.42
C ILE A 182 -12.77 -2.83 -2.47
N ASN A 183 -12.79 -2.11 -1.35
CA ASN A 183 -13.28 -0.73 -1.28
C ASN A 183 -12.47 0.22 -2.17
N SER A 184 -11.14 0.07 -2.19
CA SER A 184 -10.24 0.88 -3.02
C SER A 184 -10.51 0.74 -4.51
N VAL A 185 -11.03 -0.40 -4.95
CA VAL A 185 -11.45 -0.65 -6.34
C VAL A 185 -12.89 -0.23 -6.59
N HIS A 186 -13.80 -0.57 -5.67
CA HIS A 186 -15.24 -0.31 -5.83
C HIS A 186 -15.63 1.16 -5.55
N LYS A 187 -14.77 1.90 -4.84
CA LYS A 187 -14.90 3.32 -4.48
C LYS A 187 -16.09 3.67 -3.57
N LYS A 188 -16.79 2.67 -3.03
CA LYS A 188 -17.88 2.86 -2.08
C LYS A 188 -18.03 1.64 -1.17
N GLU A 189 -18.61 1.88 -0.01
CA GLU A 189 -19.07 0.83 0.89
C GLU A 189 -20.47 0.34 0.50
N PHE A 190 -20.83 -0.84 0.98
CA PHE A 190 -22.14 -1.45 0.75
C PHE A 190 -22.52 -2.38 1.90
N LYS A 191 -23.82 -2.55 2.13
CA LYS A 191 -24.33 -3.47 3.15
C LYS A 191 -24.24 -4.92 2.68
N LYS A 192 -24.10 -5.86 3.63
CA LYS A 192 -24.18 -7.29 3.33
C LYS A 192 -25.60 -7.68 2.89
N THR A 193 -25.68 -8.58 1.92
CA THR A 193 -26.92 -9.26 1.53
C THR A 193 -27.17 -10.48 2.42
N SER A 194 -28.22 -11.26 2.12
CA SER A 194 -28.45 -12.57 2.72
C SER A 194 -27.37 -13.60 2.34
N GLN A 195 -26.60 -13.36 1.28
CA GLN A 195 -25.53 -14.24 0.79
C GLN A 195 -24.19 -13.48 0.72
N PRO A 196 -23.63 -13.07 1.88
CA PRO A 196 -22.42 -12.22 1.92
C PRO A 196 -21.22 -12.84 1.20
N LYS A 197 -21.05 -14.16 1.29
CA LYS A 197 -19.92 -14.86 0.65
C LYS A 197 -19.99 -14.79 -0.88
N GLU A 198 -21.18 -14.99 -1.45
CA GLU A 198 -21.38 -14.93 -2.89
C GLU A 198 -21.28 -13.48 -3.39
N GLN A 199 -21.79 -12.52 -2.62
CA GLN A 199 -21.63 -11.09 -2.89
C GLN A 199 -20.16 -10.70 -3.02
N LEU A 200 -19.31 -11.08 -2.06
CA LEU A 200 -17.88 -10.76 -2.12
C LEU A 200 -17.17 -11.52 -3.26
N ARG A 201 -17.53 -12.79 -3.50
CA ARG A 201 -17.01 -13.57 -4.63
C ARG A 201 -17.30 -12.89 -5.97
N SER A 202 -18.55 -12.54 -6.22
CA SER A 202 -18.98 -11.88 -7.46
C SER A 202 -18.23 -10.56 -7.70
N LEU A 203 -18.02 -9.75 -6.65
CA LEU A 203 -17.25 -8.52 -6.74
C LEU A 203 -15.77 -8.74 -7.09
N ILE A 204 -15.15 -9.75 -6.47
CA ILE A 204 -13.75 -10.09 -6.73
C ILE A 204 -13.58 -10.62 -8.15
N GLU A 205 -14.47 -11.50 -8.60
CA GLU A 205 -14.37 -12.12 -9.92
C GLU A 205 -14.80 -11.20 -11.07
N GLY A 206 -15.70 -10.25 -10.78
CA GLY A 206 -16.21 -9.28 -11.75
C GLY A 206 -15.28 -8.10 -12.03
N ASN A 207 -14.16 -7.94 -11.30
CA ASN A 207 -13.22 -6.85 -11.52
C ASN A 207 -11.82 -7.35 -11.92
N PRO A 208 -11.22 -6.91 -13.04
CA PRO A 208 -9.92 -7.42 -13.50
C PRO A 208 -8.77 -7.29 -12.50
N LEU A 209 -8.74 -6.20 -11.72
CA LEU A 209 -7.69 -5.99 -10.71
C LEU A 209 -7.89 -6.93 -9.52
N LEU A 210 -9.10 -7.04 -8.98
CA LEU A 210 -9.37 -7.95 -7.86
C LEU A 210 -9.21 -9.41 -8.29
N GLN A 211 -9.66 -9.77 -9.49
CA GLN A 211 -9.56 -11.11 -10.05
C GLN A 211 -8.09 -11.57 -10.17
N LYS A 212 -7.17 -10.64 -10.50
CA LYS A 212 -5.72 -10.91 -10.50
C LYS A 212 -5.21 -11.36 -9.13
N TYR A 213 -5.76 -10.81 -8.04
CA TYR A 213 -5.38 -11.11 -6.66
C TYR A 213 -6.38 -12.04 -5.96
N LYS A 214 -7.29 -12.69 -6.69
CA LYS A 214 -8.41 -13.45 -6.12
C LYS A 214 -8.00 -14.51 -5.10
N LYS A 215 -6.89 -15.22 -5.35
CA LYS A 215 -6.38 -16.24 -4.41
C LYS A 215 -6.08 -15.61 -3.06
N VAL A 216 -5.36 -14.48 -3.07
CA VAL A 216 -4.99 -13.75 -1.87
C VAL A 216 -6.22 -13.23 -1.15
N LEU A 217 -7.14 -12.61 -1.88
CA LEU A 217 -8.37 -12.04 -1.32
C LEU A 217 -9.24 -13.13 -0.68
N PHE A 218 -9.44 -14.26 -1.35
CA PHE A 218 -10.20 -15.37 -0.77
C PHE A 218 -9.52 -15.99 0.45
N SER A 219 -8.19 -16.16 0.42
CA SER A 219 -7.47 -16.69 1.57
C SER A 219 -7.50 -15.77 2.78
N ALA A 220 -7.40 -14.46 2.57
CA ALA A 220 -7.57 -13.48 3.65
C ALA A 220 -9.01 -13.46 4.19
N LEU A 221 -10.02 -13.48 3.32
CA LEU A 221 -11.43 -13.52 3.74
C LEU A 221 -11.76 -14.81 4.51
N ASN A 222 -11.25 -15.96 4.08
CA ASN A 222 -11.51 -17.26 4.70
C ASN A 222 -10.67 -17.54 5.96
N GLY A 223 -9.67 -16.69 6.26
CA GLY A 223 -8.81 -16.86 7.42
C GLY A 223 -7.69 -17.88 7.24
N ASP A 224 -7.24 -18.11 5.99
CA ASP A 224 -6.19 -19.09 5.68
C ASP A 224 -4.78 -18.62 6.08
N TYR A 225 -4.59 -17.32 6.29
CA TYR A 225 -3.30 -16.73 6.66
C TYR A 225 -3.13 -16.61 8.17
N GLN A 226 -1.97 -17.03 8.68
CA GLN A 226 -1.60 -16.86 10.09
C GLN A 226 -0.82 -15.57 10.34
N SER A 227 -0.17 -15.02 9.32
CA SER A 227 0.66 -13.82 9.42
C SER A 227 0.49 -12.86 8.24
N ALA A 228 0.75 -11.57 8.48
CA ALA A 228 0.76 -10.57 7.42
C ALA A 228 1.86 -10.83 6.36
N ASP A 229 2.95 -11.51 6.74
CA ASP A 229 4.03 -11.87 5.82
C ASP A 229 3.62 -12.93 4.79
N GLU A 230 2.77 -13.90 5.18
CA GLU A 230 2.20 -14.87 4.23
C GLU A 230 1.33 -14.19 3.18
N MET A 231 0.41 -13.32 3.62
CA MET A 231 -0.44 -12.56 2.70
C MET A 231 0.38 -11.65 1.80
N LYS A 232 1.43 -11.00 2.34
CA LYS A 232 2.35 -10.15 1.58
C LYS A 232 3.09 -10.93 0.50
N LYS A 233 3.59 -12.13 0.83
CA LYS A 233 4.26 -13.02 -0.13
C LYS A 233 3.32 -13.37 -1.29
N ASP A 234 2.10 -13.79 -0.99
CA ASP A 234 1.10 -14.16 -2.00
C ASP A 234 0.68 -12.95 -2.86
N MET A 235 0.61 -11.73 -2.29
CA MET A 235 0.44 -10.48 -3.04
C MET A 235 1.59 -10.22 -4.01
N LEU A 236 2.84 -10.37 -3.57
CA LEU A 236 4.02 -10.17 -4.41
C LEU A 236 4.05 -11.18 -5.57
N ASP A 237 3.80 -12.46 -5.28
CA ASP A 237 3.78 -13.54 -6.27
C ASP A 237 2.69 -13.32 -7.34
N ALA A 238 1.49 -12.89 -6.93
CA ALA A 238 0.41 -12.52 -7.85
C ALA A 238 0.78 -11.30 -8.73
N GLY A 239 1.51 -10.34 -8.15
CA GLY A 239 2.06 -9.20 -8.87
C GLY A 239 3.07 -9.60 -9.96
N GLN A 240 4.03 -10.45 -9.61
CA GLN A 240 5.12 -10.91 -10.48
C GLN A 240 4.63 -11.77 -11.65
N LYS A 241 3.71 -12.72 -11.41
CA LYS A 241 3.13 -13.57 -12.47
C LYS A 241 2.48 -12.75 -13.59
N ALA A 242 1.85 -11.63 -13.26
CA ALA A 242 1.26 -10.74 -14.24
C ALA A 242 2.29 -9.89 -15.00
N ALA A 243 3.40 -9.51 -14.34
CA ALA A 243 4.49 -8.80 -15.01
C ALA A 243 5.20 -9.70 -16.05
N GLN A 244 5.41 -10.98 -15.71
CA GLN A 244 6.00 -11.96 -16.63
C GLN A 244 5.11 -12.27 -17.84
N ARG A 245 3.78 -12.39 -17.66
CA ARG A 245 2.82 -12.60 -18.76
C ARG A 245 2.73 -11.45 -19.76
N LYS A 246 3.17 -10.24 -19.38
CA LYS A 246 3.19 -9.06 -20.26
C LYS A 246 4.49 -8.90 -21.06
N GLN A 247 5.52 -9.73 -20.83
CA GLN A 247 6.69 -9.72 -21.70
C GLN A 247 6.38 -10.45 -23.01
N PRO A 248 6.64 -9.84 -24.18
CA PRO A 248 6.40 -10.50 -25.45
C PRO A 248 7.33 -11.71 -25.55
N ILE A 249 6.73 -12.88 -25.83
CA ILE A 249 7.47 -14.06 -26.27
C ILE A 249 8.29 -13.61 -27.48
N LYS A 250 9.62 -13.58 -27.37
CA LYS A 250 10.51 -13.44 -28.53
C LYS A 250 10.12 -14.56 -29.48
N ALA A 251 9.58 -14.20 -30.64
CA ALA A 251 9.18 -15.15 -31.66
C ALA A 251 10.37 -16.05 -31.99
N SER A 252 10.25 -17.34 -31.67
CA SER A 252 11.16 -18.37 -32.15
C SER A 252 11.07 -18.39 -33.69
N PRO A 253 12.20 -18.44 -34.43
CA PRO A 253 12.17 -18.56 -35.88
C PRO A 253 11.50 -19.88 -36.26
N GLN A 254 10.38 -19.83 -37.00
CA GLN A 254 9.79 -21.03 -37.59
C GLN A 254 10.73 -21.59 -38.66
N PRO A 255 10.85 -22.93 -38.81
CA PRO A 255 11.61 -23.54 -39.88
C PRO A 255 10.96 -23.23 -41.24
N ALA A 256 11.75 -22.72 -42.18
CA ALA A 256 11.31 -22.44 -43.54
C ALA A 256 10.87 -23.73 -44.26
N THR A 257 9.59 -23.80 -44.64
CA THR A 257 9.06 -24.81 -45.55
C THR A 257 9.63 -24.59 -46.96
N ARG A 258 10.36 -25.59 -47.46
CA ARG A 258 10.87 -25.64 -48.84
C ARG A 258 9.71 -25.72 -49.83
N GLN A 259 9.44 -24.64 -50.56
CA GLN A 259 8.64 -24.69 -51.79
C GLN A 259 9.54 -25.03 -52.99
N ARG A 260 9.07 -26.02 -53.76
CA ARG A 260 9.67 -26.55 -55.00
C ARG A 260 9.66 -25.50 -56.11
N GLN A 261 10.83 -25.30 -56.74
CA GLN A 261 11.00 -24.47 -57.94
C GLN A 261 10.45 -25.17 -59.20
N GLN A 262 9.68 -24.45 -60.01
CA GLN A 262 9.53 -24.71 -61.45
C GLN A 262 9.98 -23.45 -62.23
N LYS A 263 10.75 -23.69 -63.30
CA LYS A 263 11.43 -22.72 -64.18
C LYS A 263 10.58 -22.43 -65.45
N PRO A 264 10.93 -21.43 -66.29
CA PRO A 264 10.01 -20.34 -66.66
C PRO A 264 9.60 -20.32 -68.15
N ARG A 265 8.63 -19.46 -68.51
CA ARG A 265 8.41 -19.01 -69.90
C ARG A 265 8.50 -17.49 -70.01
N GLN A 266 9.24 -17.06 -71.03
CA GLN A 266 9.63 -15.69 -71.35
C GLN A 266 8.46 -14.84 -71.87
N GLY A 267 8.45 -13.57 -71.47
CA GLY A 267 7.70 -12.49 -72.10
C GLY A 267 8.35 -11.15 -71.74
N LYS A 268 8.91 -10.45 -72.74
CA LYS A 268 9.48 -9.10 -72.61
C LYS A 268 8.34 -8.09 -72.43
N ILE A 269 8.55 -7.04 -71.61
CA ILE A 269 8.27 -5.62 -71.89
C ILE A 269 8.76 -4.75 -70.69
N THR A 270 8.98 -3.48 -71.01
CA THR A 270 9.91 -2.46 -70.51
C THR A 270 9.57 -1.71 -69.22
N LYS A 271 10.65 -1.42 -68.48
CA LYS A 271 11.00 -0.27 -67.59
C LYS A 271 9.91 0.72 -67.14
N THR A 272 9.78 0.89 -65.81
CA THR A 272 9.93 2.20 -65.14
C THR A 272 10.30 2.05 -63.65
N ARG A 273 10.92 3.11 -63.14
CA ARG A 273 11.90 3.24 -62.06
C ARG A 273 11.23 3.57 -60.72
N TYR A 274 11.52 2.82 -59.65
CA TYR A 274 11.34 3.31 -58.28
C TYR A 274 12.40 2.69 -57.35
N THR A 275 13.29 3.54 -56.84
CA THR A 275 14.30 3.21 -55.83
C THR A 275 13.86 3.76 -54.48
N PRO A 276 13.60 2.94 -53.45
CA PRO A 276 13.57 3.41 -52.07
C PRO A 276 15.01 3.54 -51.54
N LYS A 277 15.35 4.75 -51.08
CA LYS A 277 16.61 5.06 -50.38
C LYS A 277 16.79 4.17 -49.14
N GLN A 278 17.91 3.46 -49.06
CA GLN A 278 18.42 2.90 -47.81
C GLN A 278 18.86 4.05 -46.89
N LYS A 279 18.35 4.09 -45.65
CA LYS A 279 18.92 4.89 -44.56
C LYS A 279 20.01 4.05 -43.87
N PRO A 280 21.16 4.63 -43.50
CA PRO A 280 22.23 3.89 -42.84
C PRO A 280 21.81 3.49 -41.42
N ALA A 281 22.20 2.28 -41.01
CA ALA A 281 22.06 1.79 -39.66
C ALA A 281 22.91 2.66 -38.71
N LYS A 282 22.28 3.28 -37.71
CA LYS A 282 22.99 3.91 -36.59
C LYS A 282 23.51 2.82 -35.65
N SER A 283 24.79 2.47 -35.76
CA SER A 283 25.53 1.79 -34.69
C SER A 283 25.99 2.85 -33.69
N GLY A 284 25.36 2.95 -32.52
CA GLY A 284 25.74 3.96 -31.53
C GLY A 284 25.47 3.65 -30.07
N GLY A 285 24.85 2.52 -29.72
CA GLY A 285 24.44 2.27 -28.33
C GLY A 285 25.57 1.85 -27.37
N LEU A 286 26.59 1.14 -27.85
CA LEU A 286 27.60 0.54 -26.97
C LEU A 286 28.74 1.51 -26.61
N PHE A 287 29.14 2.37 -27.55
CA PHE A 287 30.24 3.32 -27.31
C PHE A 287 29.85 4.40 -26.28
N GLU A 288 28.60 4.85 -26.33
CA GLU A 288 28.08 5.88 -25.43
C GLU A 288 27.98 5.36 -23.99
N THR A 289 27.58 4.10 -23.79
CA THR A 289 27.55 3.48 -22.45
C THR A 289 28.94 3.27 -21.86
N THR A 290 29.94 2.91 -22.67
CA THR A 290 31.31 2.71 -22.17
C THR A 290 31.96 4.03 -21.75
N LEU A 291 31.71 5.11 -22.50
CA LEU A 291 32.27 6.44 -22.21
C LEU A 291 31.70 7.03 -20.91
N ILE A 292 30.40 6.83 -20.66
CA ILE A 292 29.75 7.25 -19.41
C ILE A 292 30.35 6.50 -18.21
N VAL A 293 30.51 5.18 -18.30
CA VAL A 293 31.07 4.37 -17.19
C VAL A 293 32.51 4.78 -16.88
N ILE A 294 33.35 5.00 -17.90
CA ILE A 294 34.72 5.47 -17.70
C ILE A 294 34.73 6.85 -17.03
N SER A 295 33.85 7.76 -17.45
CA SER A 295 33.79 9.12 -16.89
C SER A 295 33.37 9.12 -15.42
N VAL A 296 32.39 8.29 -15.05
CA VAL A 296 31.94 8.15 -13.65
C VAL A 296 33.04 7.55 -12.77
N LEU A 297 33.76 6.53 -13.27
CA LEU A 297 34.88 5.92 -12.54
C LEU A 297 36.04 6.91 -12.35
N ALA A 298 36.37 7.72 -13.36
CA ALA A 298 37.40 8.74 -13.26
C ALA A 298 37.05 9.82 -12.23
N LEU A 299 35.80 10.29 -12.21
CA LEU A 299 35.33 11.26 -11.21
C LEU A 299 35.34 10.68 -9.79
N TYR A 300 34.95 9.41 -9.63
CA TYR A 300 35.02 8.72 -8.34
C TYR A 300 36.45 8.57 -7.84
N PHE A 301 37.39 8.25 -8.73
CA PHE A 301 38.81 8.14 -8.38
C PHE A 301 39.41 9.50 -7.99
N ALA A 302 39.05 10.55 -8.72
CA ALA A 302 39.45 11.93 -8.38
C ALA A 302 38.88 12.35 -7.01
N TYR A 303 37.62 12.01 -6.72
CA TYR A 303 37.01 12.26 -5.40
C TYR A 303 37.79 11.58 -4.27
N ILE A 304 38.18 10.31 -4.44
CA ILE A 304 38.98 9.59 -3.43
C ILE A 304 40.33 10.28 -3.22
N ILE A 305 41.02 10.67 -4.29
CA ILE A 305 42.33 11.33 -4.17
C ILE A 305 42.22 12.69 -3.46
N PHE A 306 41.17 13.45 -3.70
CA PHE A 306 41.02 14.79 -3.14
C PHE A 306 40.43 14.84 -1.72
N PHE A 307 39.68 13.81 -1.31
CA PHE A 307 38.94 13.82 -0.05
C PHE A 307 39.31 12.71 0.94
N LEU A 308 40.10 11.72 0.53
CA LEU A 308 40.46 10.55 1.36
C LEU A 308 41.98 10.32 1.48
N ILE A 309 42.81 11.05 0.73
CA ILE A 309 44.28 11.06 0.82
C ILE A 309 44.73 12.49 1.12
#